data_AF-A0AAW0XDH7-F1
#
_entry.id   AF-A0AAW0XDH7-F1
#
_cell.length_a   1.000
_cell.length_b   1.000
_cell.length_c   1.000
_cell.angle_alpha   90.00
_cell.angle_beta   90.00
_cell.angle_gamma   90.00
#
_symmetry.space_group_name_H-M   'P 1'
#
loop_
_entity.id
_entity.type
_entity.pdbx_description
1 polymer ?
#
loop_
_entity_poly.entity_id
_entity_poly.type
_entity_poly.pdbx_seq_one_letter_code
_entity_poly.pdbx_strand_id
1 'polypeptide(L)'
;KNSRIMYSHDGSDSTFDSLVFLALSQSSEANSRIAITIRHEDQQQPMKSDNASFSMTLNEYETKVISSWHLHFTDVHSNDEDLVYTLIHQPQYGTLVSTEPTGITRRLNETHKFTQADIIYGLVNYTSDREIGMKTVTDSLAFNVTDPQNNVLSNQILKVMIQGVDNKEPEVVVGDPVVVAEGSRIVLPPTSITV
;
A
#
# COMPACT_ATOMS: atom_id res chain seq x y z
N LYS A 1 32.54 35.46 35.55
CA LYS A 1 31.06 35.29 35.63
C LYS A 1 30.61 34.70 34.29
N ASN A 2 30.19 33.44 34.25
CA ASN A 2 29.65 32.84 33.01
C ASN A 2 28.16 33.19 32.91
N SER A 3 27.87 34.39 32.37
CA SER A 3 26.50 34.75 32.02
C SER A 3 26.10 33.93 30.79
N ARG A 4 25.06 33.09 30.93
CA ARG A 4 24.49 32.32 29.81
C ARG A 4 23.38 33.13 29.17
N ILE A 5 23.37 33.18 27.85
CA ILE A 5 22.27 33.71 27.04
C ILE A 5 21.42 32.51 26.60
N MET A 6 20.11 32.61 26.74
CA MET A 6 19.15 31.58 26.33
C MET A 6 18.26 32.12 25.21
N TYR A 7 18.05 31.29 24.19
CA TYR A 7 17.11 31.54 23.12
C TYR A 7 15.81 30.76 23.41
N SER A 8 14.67 31.39 23.19
CA SER A 8 13.36 30.74 23.18
C SER A 8 12.66 31.17 21.90
N HIS A 9 12.29 30.20 21.08
CA HIS A 9 11.45 30.43 19.90
C HIS A 9 9.99 30.65 20.34
N ASP A 10 9.22 31.36 19.53
CA ASP A 10 7.85 31.79 19.84
C ASP A 10 6.78 30.74 19.45
N GLY A 11 7.18 29.64 18.83
CA GLY A 11 6.28 28.58 18.36
C GLY A 11 5.56 28.92 17.05
N SER A 12 5.97 29.99 16.35
CA SER A 12 5.49 30.30 15.01
C SER A 12 6.06 29.36 13.94
N ASP A 13 5.50 29.36 12.73
CA ASP A 13 6.04 28.55 11.61
C ASP A 13 7.32 29.16 10.97
N SER A 14 8.01 30.08 11.66
CA SER A 14 9.23 30.71 11.14
C SER A 14 10.38 29.69 11.06
N THR A 15 11.08 29.65 9.92
CA THR A 15 12.28 28.82 9.71
C THR A 15 13.59 29.56 10.01
N PHE A 16 13.48 30.87 10.28
CA PHE A 16 14.61 31.75 10.47
C PHE A 16 14.30 32.82 11.51
N ASP A 17 15.25 33.05 12.39
CA ASP A 17 15.25 34.13 13.38
C ASP A 17 16.67 34.68 13.52
N SER A 18 16.82 35.82 14.18
CA SER A 18 18.14 36.38 14.44
C SER A 18 18.18 37.30 15.65
N LEU A 19 19.27 37.19 16.40
CA LEU A 19 19.61 38.14 17.45
C LEU A 19 20.62 39.16 16.91
N VAL A 20 20.32 40.45 17.07
CA VAL A 20 21.27 41.54 16.83
C VAL A 20 21.79 42.03 18.16
N PHE A 21 23.11 42.16 18.28
CA PHE A 21 23.76 42.72 19.47
C PHE A 21 24.70 43.85 19.10
N LEU A 22 24.78 44.81 20.01
CA LEU A 22 25.67 45.97 19.92
C LEU A 22 26.85 45.75 20.86
N ALA A 23 28.05 45.72 20.29
CA ALA A 23 29.29 45.74 21.04
C ALA A 23 29.76 47.19 21.19
N LEU A 24 29.83 47.67 22.42
CA LEU A 24 30.29 49.02 22.76
C LEU A 24 31.73 48.98 23.25
N SER A 25 32.56 49.90 22.75
CA SER A 25 33.85 50.26 23.32
C SER A 25 33.79 51.68 23.88
N GLN A 26 34.89 52.16 24.48
CA GLN A 26 34.97 53.55 24.96
C GLN A 26 34.87 54.61 23.84
N SER A 27 35.03 54.23 22.57
CA SER A 27 35.10 55.17 21.44
C SER A 27 34.39 54.70 20.17
N SER A 28 33.78 53.50 20.18
CA SER A 28 33.20 52.90 18.99
C SER A 28 32.07 51.95 19.34
N GLU A 29 31.21 51.71 18.36
CA GLU A 29 30.12 50.74 18.45
C GLU A 29 30.15 49.84 17.21
N ALA A 30 29.83 48.55 17.39
CA ALA A 30 29.72 47.59 16.30
C ALA A 30 28.46 46.74 16.46
N ASN A 31 27.63 46.72 15.41
CA ASN A 31 26.50 45.80 15.32
C ASN A 31 26.99 44.43 14.82
N SER A 32 26.46 43.36 15.40
CA SER A 32 26.71 41.99 14.95
C SER A 32 25.42 41.19 15.04
N ARG A 33 25.29 40.19 14.15
CA ARG A 33 24.08 39.37 14.02
C ARG A 33 24.43 37.90 14.21
N ILE A 34 23.68 37.21 15.06
CA ILE A 34 23.65 35.75 15.10
C ILE A 34 22.41 35.31 14.34
N ALA A 35 22.61 34.52 13.28
CA ALA A 35 21.54 33.85 12.58
C ALA A 35 21.11 32.59 13.34
N ILE A 36 19.82 32.39 13.49
CA ILE A 36 19.21 31.22 14.13
C ILE A 36 18.37 30.52 13.07
N THR A 37 18.75 29.30 12.73
CA THR A 37 17.96 28.46 11.82
C THR A 37 17.05 27.58 12.67
N ILE A 38 15.74 27.73 12.47
CA ILE A 38 14.72 26.91 13.12
C ILE A 38 14.40 25.74 12.19
N ARG A 39 14.49 24.53 12.71
CA ARG A 39 14.03 23.33 12.02
C ARG A 39 12.66 22.98 12.55
N HIS A 40 11.66 23.00 11.68
CA HIS A 40 10.38 22.39 11.96
C HIS A 40 10.55 20.88 11.86
N GLU A 41 10.13 20.17 12.89
CA GLU A 41 9.85 18.75 12.78
C GLU A 41 8.45 18.65 12.19
N ASP A 42 8.32 18.09 11.00
CA ASP A 42 7.00 17.79 10.48
C ASP A 42 6.32 16.79 11.42
N GLN A 43 5.10 17.12 11.86
CA GLN A 43 4.28 16.28 12.72
C GLN A 43 2.97 15.84 12.03
N GLN A 44 2.80 16.19 10.76
CA GLN A 44 1.61 15.84 10.00
C GLN A 44 1.83 14.49 9.34
N GLN A 45 0.88 13.58 9.53
CA GLN A 45 0.90 12.29 8.84
C GLN A 45 0.48 12.46 7.37
N PRO A 46 0.89 11.52 6.49
CA PRO A 46 0.36 11.43 5.13
C PRO A 46 -1.17 11.31 5.11
N MET A 47 -1.77 11.64 3.97
CA MET A 47 -3.21 11.54 3.75
C MET A 47 -3.56 10.77 2.48
N LYS A 48 -4.78 10.23 2.42
CA LYS A 48 -5.27 9.58 1.20
C LYS A 48 -5.46 10.60 0.09
N SER A 49 -5.06 10.24 -1.13
CA SER A 49 -5.41 11.04 -2.31
C SER A 49 -6.89 10.87 -2.65
N ASP A 50 -7.58 11.97 -2.92
CA ASP A 50 -8.97 11.97 -3.40
C ASP A 50 -9.12 11.32 -4.78
N ASN A 51 -8.01 11.19 -5.53
CA ASN A 51 -8.00 10.57 -6.86
C ASN A 51 -7.87 9.05 -6.84
N ALA A 52 -7.63 8.44 -5.68
CA ALA A 52 -7.46 7.00 -5.52
C ALA A 52 -8.74 6.33 -4.98
N SER A 53 -9.09 5.19 -5.57
CA SER A 53 -10.30 4.45 -5.21
C SER A 53 -10.15 3.57 -3.96
N PHE A 54 -8.91 3.25 -3.54
CA PHE A 54 -8.60 2.26 -2.50
C PHE A 54 -9.26 0.90 -2.74
N SER A 55 -9.49 0.57 -4.01
CA SER A 55 -10.07 -0.69 -4.45
C SER A 55 -9.61 -1.08 -5.84
N MET A 56 -9.56 -2.37 -6.11
CA MET A 56 -9.30 -2.92 -7.44
C MET A 56 -10.13 -4.18 -7.69
N THR A 57 -10.41 -4.44 -8.95
CA THR A 57 -11.10 -5.65 -9.42
C THR A 57 -10.25 -6.37 -10.45
N LEU A 58 -10.19 -7.70 -10.35
CA LEU A 58 -9.53 -8.59 -11.30
C LEU A 58 -10.24 -9.95 -11.32
N ASN A 59 -9.96 -10.76 -12.32
CA ASN A 59 -10.42 -12.14 -12.37
C ASN A 59 -9.50 -13.06 -11.55
N GLU A 60 -10.00 -14.24 -11.19
CA GLU A 60 -9.12 -15.29 -10.66
C GLU A 60 -8.01 -15.67 -11.65
N TYR A 61 -6.86 -16.09 -11.12
CA TYR A 61 -5.62 -16.35 -11.88
C TYR A 61 -5.07 -15.16 -12.68
N GLU A 62 -5.60 -13.95 -12.49
CA GLU A 62 -5.10 -12.73 -13.12
C GLU A 62 -4.00 -12.08 -12.25
N THR A 63 -3.06 -11.42 -12.92
CA THR A 63 -2.11 -10.48 -12.31
C THR A 63 -2.44 -9.07 -12.76
N LYS A 64 -2.60 -8.16 -11.81
CA LYS A 64 -2.95 -6.77 -12.09
C LYS A 64 -2.03 -5.80 -11.36
N VAL A 65 -1.55 -4.80 -12.10
CA VAL A 65 -0.73 -3.70 -11.56
C VAL A 65 -1.56 -2.86 -10.59
N ILE A 66 -0.98 -2.56 -9.43
CA ILE A 66 -1.53 -1.56 -8.52
C ILE A 66 -0.99 -0.20 -8.96
N SER A 67 -1.84 0.62 -9.58
CA SER A 67 -1.50 1.97 -10.01
C SER A 67 -2.02 3.02 -9.03
N SER A 68 -1.65 4.28 -9.24
CA SER A 68 -2.13 5.43 -8.45
C SER A 68 -3.66 5.57 -8.42
N TRP A 69 -4.38 5.03 -9.42
CA TRP A 69 -5.84 4.98 -9.38
C TRP A 69 -6.38 4.08 -8.28
N HIS A 70 -5.66 3.00 -7.96
CA HIS A 70 -6.04 2.07 -6.91
C HIS A 70 -5.50 2.53 -5.55
N LEU A 71 -4.29 3.08 -5.51
CA LEU A 71 -3.57 3.36 -4.28
C LEU A 71 -2.67 4.60 -4.42
N HIS A 72 -3.03 5.71 -3.78
CA HIS A 72 -2.21 6.92 -3.76
C HIS A 72 -2.38 7.64 -2.43
N PHE A 73 -1.27 7.98 -1.79
CA PHE A 73 -1.21 8.87 -0.63
C PHE A 73 -0.40 10.10 -0.97
N THR A 74 -0.74 11.22 -0.35
CA THR A 74 -0.08 12.50 -0.52
C THR A 74 0.43 13.00 0.81
N ASP A 75 1.45 13.84 0.75
CA ASP A 75 1.95 14.55 1.91
C ASP A 75 2.18 16.03 1.58
N VAL A 76 2.00 16.91 2.57
CA VAL A 76 2.05 18.36 2.34
C VAL A 76 3.47 18.93 2.50
N HIS A 77 4.39 18.19 3.13
CA HIS A 77 5.75 18.64 3.43
C HIS A 77 6.84 17.82 2.73
N SER A 78 6.49 16.72 2.08
CA SER A 78 7.38 15.83 1.32
C SER A 78 6.80 15.46 -0.05
N ASN A 79 7.62 14.92 -0.95
CA ASN A 79 7.08 14.43 -2.22
C ASN A 79 6.34 13.12 -1.99
N ASP A 80 5.19 12.94 -2.65
CA ASP A 80 4.43 11.70 -2.61
C ASP A 80 5.29 10.47 -2.90
N GLU A 81 6.21 10.56 -3.88
CA GLU A 81 7.13 9.46 -4.27
C GLU A 81 7.99 8.93 -3.12
N ASP A 82 8.29 9.77 -2.12
CA ASP A 82 9.12 9.42 -0.97
C ASP A 82 8.32 8.67 0.13
N LEU A 83 6.99 8.57 -0.02
CA LEU A 83 6.14 7.87 0.94
C LEU A 83 6.35 6.36 0.89
N VAL A 84 6.49 5.76 2.07
CA VAL A 84 6.80 4.34 2.24
C VAL A 84 5.60 3.60 2.81
N TYR A 85 5.21 2.53 2.12
CA TYR A 85 4.20 1.59 2.51
C TYR A 85 4.85 0.41 3.23
N THR A 86 4.38 0.07 4.43
CA THR A 86 4.81 -1.12 5.16
C THR A 86 3.65 -2.08 5.29
N LEU A 87 3.75 -3.27 4.69
CA LEU A 87 2.69 -4.27 4.71
C LEU A 87 2.53 -4.83 6.14
N ILE A 88 1.31 -4.78 6.68
CA ILE A 88 0.96 -5.31 8.01
C ILE A 88 0.31 -6.68 7.88
N HIS A 89 -0.63 -6.84 6.93
CA HIS A 89 -1.32 -8.08 6.69
C HIS A 89 -1.34 -8.43 5.21
N GLN A 90 -1.02 -9.69 4.92
CA GLN A 90 -1.09 -10.24 3.58
C GLN A 90 -2.53 -10.53 3.13
N PRO A 91 -2.79 -10.48 1.82
CA PRO A 91 -4.02 -10.98 1.23
C PRO A 91 -4.20 -12.49 1.47
N GLN A 92 -5.46 -12.92 1.55
CA GLN A 92 -5.85 -14.32 1.75
C GLN A 92 -5.95 -15.11 0.44
N TYR A 93 -6.39 -14.47 -0.65
CA TYR A 93 -6.73 -15.10 -1.93
C TYR A 93 -5.72 -14.80 -3.05
N GLY A 94 -4.66 -14.07 -2.73
CA GLY A 94 -3.63 -13.75 -3.68
C GLY A 94 -2.34 -13.33 -3.01
N THR A 95 -1.49 -12.69 -3.79
CA THR A 95 -0.11 -12.40 -3.40
C THR A 95 0.29 -11.04 -3.95
N LEU A 96 1.11 -10.33 -3.20
CA LEU A 96 1.66 -9.05 -3.61
C LEU A 96 3.09 -9.28 -4.12
N VAL A 97 3.40 -8.79 -5.32
CA VAL A 97 4.71 -8.94 -5.96
C VAL A 97 5.25 -7.57 -6.33
N SER A 98 6.50 -7.31 -6.01
CA SER A 98 7.22 -6.11 -6.42
C SER A 98 8.30 -6.50 -7.43
N THR A 99 8.44 -5.69 -8.47
CA THR A 99 9.47 -5.85 -9.51
C THR A 99 10.50 -4.75 -9.32
N GLU A 100 11.74 -5.11 -9.05
CA GLU A 100 12.82 -4.13 -8.96
C GLU A 100 13.16 -3.58 -10.36
N PRO A 101 13.78 -2.40 -10.47
CA PRO A 101 14.24 -1.86 -11.76
C PRO A 101 15.19 -2.79 -12.53
N THR A 102 15.85 -3.71 -11.83
CA THR A 102 16.70 -4.77 -12.38
C THR A 102 15.90 -5.90 -13.06
N GLY A 103 14.58 -5.87 -12.98
CA GLY A 103 13.66 -6.90 -13.49
C GLY A 103 13.45 -8.07 -12.52
N ILE A 104 14.10 -8.07 -11.36
CA ILE A 104 13.94 -9.12 -10.36
C ILE A 104 12.59 -8.94 -9.66
N THR A 105 11.77 -9.98 -9.69
CA THR A 105 10.49 -10.01 -8.98
C THR A 105 10.65 -10.64 -7.60
N ARG A 106 10.01 -10.05 -6.59
CA ARG A 106 9.99 -10.57 -5.23
C ARG A 106 8.57 -10.54 -4.67
N ARG A 107 8.22 -11.58 -3.92
CA ARG A 107 6.97 -11.61 -3.15
C ARG A 107 7.10 -10.69 -1.92
N LEU A 108 6.09 -9.87 -1.70
CA LEU A 108 5.99 -9.02 -0.51
C LEU A 108 5.21 -9.76 0.58
N ASN A 109 5.79 -9.78 1.78
CA ASN A 109 5.23 -10.37 3.00
C ASN A 109 5.06 -9.28 4.06
N GLU A 110 4.48 -9.61 5.20
CA GLU A 110 4.37 -8.69 6.33
C GLU A 110 5.74 -8.11 6.67
N THR A 111 5.78 -6.84 7.07
CA THR A 111 6.97 -5.99 7.30
C THR A 111 7.76 -5.57 6.05
N HIS A 112 7.53 -6.19 4.88
CA HIS A 112 8.14 -5.71 3.65
C HIS A 112 7.60 -4.34 3.25
N LYS A 113 8.42 -3.60 2.51
CA LYS A 113 8.19 -2.22 2.12
C LYS A 113 8.21 -2.04 0.61
N PHE A 114 7.43 -1.06 0.17
CA PHE A 114 7.43 -0.49 -1.17
C PHE A 114 7.07 1.00 -1.06
N THR A 115 7.29 1.77 -2.11
CA THR A 115 7.12 3.23 -2.12
C THR A 115 5.95 3.65 -3.00
N GLN A 116 5.51 4.90 -2.85
CA GLN A 116 4.57 5.50 -3.80
C GLN A 116 5.17 5.58 -5.20
N ALA A 117 6.49 5.79 -5.31
CA ALA A 117 7.21 5.69 -6.57
C ALA A 117 7.03 4.30 -7.21
N ASP A 118 7.17 3.21 -6.44
CA ASP A 118 6.96 1.85 -6.97
C ASP A 118 5.54 1.66 -7.53
N ILE A 119 4.53 2.30 -6.93
CA ILE A 119 3.15 2.29 -7.43
C ILE A 119 3.00 3.13 -8.70
N ILE A 120 3.58 4.34 -8.73
CA ILE A 120 3.56 5.25 -9.88
C ILE A 120 4.23 4.60 -11.09
N TYR A 121 5.36 3.93 -10.89
CA TYR A 121 6.10 3.23 -11.94
C TYR A 121 5.55 1.83 -12.25
N GLY A 122 4.45 1.41 -11.63
CA GLY A 122 3.76 0.14 -11.93
C GLY A 122 4.55 -1.11 -11.54
N LEU A 123 5.43 -0.99 -10.53
CA LEU A 123 6.31 -2.06 -10.08
C LEU A 123 5.65 -3.00 -9.08
N VAL A 124 4.52 -2.62 -8.49
CA VAL A 124 3.77 -3.45 -7.54
C VAL A 124 2.54 -4.06 -8.21
N ASN A 125 2.39 -5.36 -8.07
CA ASN A 125 1.33 -6.16 -8.66
C ASN A 125 0.62 -6.98 -7.60
N TYR A 126 -0.67 -7.19 -7.79
CA TYR A 126 -1.43 -8.21 -7.09
C TYR A 126 -1.71 -9.37 -8.06
N THR A 127 -1.47 -10.59 -7.60
CA THR A 127 -1.77 -11.82 -8.36
C THR A 127 -2.76 -12.65 -7.58
N SER A 128 -3.92 -12.96 -8.18
CA SER A 128 -4.79 -14.03 -7.69
C SER A 128 -4.17 -15.36 -8.12
N ASP A 129 -3.93 -16.28 -7.18
CA ASP A 129 -3.15 -17.51 -7.41
C ASP A 129 -3.97 -18.80 -7.28
N ARG A 130 -5.29 -18.69 -7.18
CA ARG A 130 -6.19 -19.82 -6.92
C ARG A 130 -7.58 -19.63 -7.51
N GLU A 131 -8.23 -20.77 -7.70
CA GLU A 131 -9.65 -20.88 -7.99
C GLU A 131 -10.48 -20.38 -6.80
N ILE A 132 -11.50 -19.58 -7.08
CA ILE A 132 -12.49 -19.14 -6.08
C ILE A 132 -13.91 -19.61 -6.39
N GLY A 133 -14.13 -20.28 -7.53
CA GLY A 133 -15.45 -20.65 -8.04
C GLY A 133 -16.20 -19.45 -8.61
N MET A 134 -17.46 -19.63 -9.01
CA MET A 134 -18.22 -18.60 -9.72
C MET A 134 -18.57 -17.33 -8.92
N LYS A 135 -18.38 -17.32 -7.59
CA LYS A 135 -18.78 -16.19 -6.74
C LYS A 135 -17.59 -15.26 -6.53
N THR A 136 -17.81 -13.97 -6.76
CA THR A 136 -16.83 -12.94 -6.41
C THR A 136 -16.50 -13.00 -4.92
N VAL A 137 -15.21 -13.00 -4.61
CA VAL A 137 -14.70 -12.87 -3.24
C VAL A 137 -14.05 -11.50 -3.04
N THR A 138 -14.06 -11.01 -1.81
CA THR A 138 -13.31 -9.81 -1.43
C THR A 138 -12.11 -10.22 -0.61
N ASP A 139 -10.95 -9.78 -1.06
CA ASP A 139 -9.68 -9.87 -0.37
C ASP A 139 -9.20 -8.48 0.05
N SER A 140 -8.21 -8.42 0.93
CA SER A 140 -7.67 -7.16 1.42
C SER A 140 -6.21 -7.28 1.81
N LEU A 141 -5.48 -6.19 1.63
CA LEU A 141 -4.16 -6.01 2.23
C LEU A 141 -4.19 -4.79 3.16
N ALA A 142 -3.54 -4.93 4.32
CA ALA A 142 -3.43 -3.85 5.30
C ALA A 142 -1.98 -3.36 5.40
N PHE A 143 -1.78 -2.05 5.49
CA PHE A 143 -0.46 -1.42 5.50
C PHE A 143 -0.46 -0.10 6.27
N ASN A 144 0.73 0.32 6.69
CA ASN A 144 0.98 1.68 7.19
C ASN A 144 1.65 2.50 6.08
N VAL A 145 1.41 3.81 6.09
CA VAL A 145 2.11 4.77 5.22
C VAL A 145 2.94 5.70 6.11
N THR A 146 4.21 5.89 5.75
CA THR A 146 5.16 6.67 6.54
C THR A 146 5.86 7.67 5.64
N ASP A 147 5.93 8.92 6.08
CA ASP A 147 6.70 9.97 5.41
C ASP A 147 8.20 9.90 5.75
N PRO A 148 9.05 10.73 5.12
CA PRO A 148 10.48 10.79 5.44
C PRO A 148 10.81 11.27 6.86
N GLN A 149 9.88 11.92 7.56
CA GLN A 149 10.01 12.43 8.92
C GLN A 149 9.54 11.42 9.98
N ASN A 150 9.06 10.25 9.57
CA ASN A 150 8.50 9.17 10.37
C ASN A 150 7.11 9.44 10.97
N ASN A 151 6.32 10.36 10.40
CA ASN A 151 4.90 10.42 10.71
C ASN A 151 4.17 9.26 10.03
N VAL A 152 3.35 8.54 10.79
CA VAL A 152 2.76 7.27 10.36
C VAL A 152 1.24 7.38 10.27
N LEU A 153 0.70 7.23 9.07
CA LEU A 153 -0.72 6.94 8.87
C LEU A 153 -0.95 5.42 8.96
N SER A 154 -1.56 4.97 10.05
CA SER A 154 -1.66 3.54 10.36
C SER A 154 -2.92 2.85 9.82
N ASN A 155 -2.88 1.52 9.66
CA ASN A 155 -4.04 0.64 9.41
C ASN A 155 -4.85 0.98 8.15
N GLN A 156 -4.15 1.32 7.07
CA GLN A 156 -4.76 1.57 5.77
C GLN A 156 -5.03 0.25 5.06
N ILE A 157 -6.08 0.23 4.23
CA ILE A 157 -6.56 -0.98 3.55
C ILE A 157 -6.76 -0.69 2.06
N LEU A 158 -6.27 -1.59 1.21
CA LEU A 158 -6.66 -1.69 -0.20
C LEU A 158 -7.54 -2.94 -0.35
N LYS A 159 -8.75 -2.75 -0.89
CA LYS A 159 -9.70 -3.84 -1.15
C LYS A 159 -9.49 -4.43 -2.54
N VAL A 160 -9.52 -5.75 -2.65
CA VAL A 160 -9.35 -6.47 -3.91
C VAL A 160 -10.57 -7.34 -4.15
N MET A 161 -11.33 -7.07 -5.20
CA MET A 161 -12.47 -7.89 -5.62
C MET A 161 -12.01 -8.86 -6.71
N ILE A 162 -12.05 -10.15 -6.40
CA ILE A 162 -11.66 -11.21 -7.34
C ILE A 162 -12.92 -11.81 -7.92
N GLN A 163 -13.08 -11.74 -9.23
CA GLN A 163 -14.22 -12.27 -9.96
C GLN A 163 -13.94 -13.72 -10.37
N GLY A 164 -14.87 -14.61 -10.04
CA GLY A 164 -14.84 -15.98 -10.51
C GLY A 164 -15.05 -16.05 -12.01
N VAL A 165 -14.34 -16.95 -12.68
CA VAL A 165 -14.51 -17.22 -14.10
C VAL A 165 -14.99 -18.66 -14.24
N ASP A 166 -15.92 -18.92 -15.16
CA ASP A 166 -16.37 -20.28 -15.45
C ASP A 166 -15.32 -21.02 -16.29
N ASN A 167 -14.22 -21.40 -15.63
CA ASN A 167 -13.02 -21.99 -16.23
C ASN A 167 -12.84 -23.47 -15.87
N LYS A 168 -13.77 -24.05 -15.09
CA LYS A 168 -13.77 -25.47 -14.74
C LYS A 168 -14.73 -26.24 -15.64
N GLU A 169 -14.21 -27.31 -16.25
CA GLU A 169 -15.06 -28.25 -16.98
C GLU A 169 -16.08 -28.89 -16.01
N PRO A 170 -17.29 -29.24 -16.49
CA PRO A 170 -18.25 -29.99 -15.69
C PRO A 170 -17.66 -31.31 -15.23
N GLU A 171 -17.74 -31.60 -13.92
CA GLU A 171 -17.23 -32.85 -13.38
C GLU A 171 -18.32 -33.92 -13.47
N VAL A 172 -18.20 -34.83 -14.45
CA VAL A 172 -19.17 -35.93 -14.62
C VAL A 172 -18.71 -37.14 -13.84
N VAL A 173 -19.46 -37.50 -12.81
CA VAL A 173 -19.26 -38.75 -12.06
C VAL A 173 -20.20 -39.81 -12.61
N VAL A 174 -19.62 -40.85 -13.22
CA VAL A 174 -20.36 -42.04 -13.65
C VAL A 174 -20.37 -43.05 -12.52
N GLY A 175 -21.58 -43.47 -12.13
CA GLY A 175 -21.78 -44.48 -11.10
C GLY A 175 -21.48 -45.90 -11.56
N ASP A 176 -21.93 -46.88 -10.79
CA ASP A 176 -21.67 -48.29 -11.08
C ASP A 176 -22.25 -48.74 -12.44
N PRO A 177 -21.60 -49.70 -13.12
CA PRO A 177 -22.12 -50.27 -14.37
C PRO A 177 -23.52 -50.87 -14.19
N VAL A 178 -24.42 -50.51 -15.10
CA VAL A 178 -25.79 -51.04 -15.12
C VAL A 178 -25.88 -52.20 -16.11
N VAL A 179 -26.44 -53.34 -15.69
CA VAL A 179 -26.67 -54.52 -16.54
C VAL A 179 -28.13 -54.54 -17.00
N VAL A 180 -28.35 -54.72 -18.31
CA VAL A 180 -29.68 -54.85 -18.91
C VAL A 180 -29.69 -55.98 -19.94
N ALA A 181 -30.78 -56.74 -19.98
CA ALA A 181 -30.96 -57.78 -20.99
C ALA A 181 -31.21 -57.18 -22.38
N GLU A 182 -30.76 -57.87 -23.42
CA GLU A 182 -30.97 -57.45 -24.81
C GLU A 182 -32.46 -57.19 -25.11
N GLY A 183 -32.76 -56.07 -25.76
CA GLY A 183 -34.13 -55.64 -26.08
C GLY A 183 -34.95 -55.07 -24.90
N SER A 184 -34.41 -55.07 -23.67
CA SER A 184 -35.08 -54.55 -22.47
C SER A 184 -34.79 -53.06 -22.22
N ARG A 185 -35.57 -52.42 -21.34
CA ARG A 185 -35.35 -51.04 -20.88
C ARG A 185 -35.12 -51.04 -19.37
N ILE A 186 -34.24 -50.15 -18.91
CA ILE A 186 -34.00 -49.89 -17.50
C ILE A 186 -34.01 -48.38 -17.24
N VAL A 187 -34.50 -47.98 -16.07
CA VAL A 187 -34.37 -46.61 -15.58
C VAL A 187 -33.04 -46.51 -14.86
N LEU A 188 -32.16 -45.61 -15.30
CA LEU A 188 -30.90 -45.37 -14.61
C LEU A 188 -31.21 -44.76 -13.23
N PRO A 189 -30.67 -45.32 -12.13
CA PRO A 189 -30.81 -44.71 -10.82
C PRO A 189 -30.17 -43.31 -10.81
N PRO A 190 -30.62 -42.38 -9.93
CA PRO A 190 -30.09 -41.02 -9.83
C PRO A 190 -28.58 -40.94 -9.59
N THR A 191 -27.97 -42.02 -9.11
CA THR A 191 -26.53 -42.16 -8.86
C THR A 191 -25.74 -42.60 -10.10
N SER A 192 -26.39 -42.87 -11.23
CA SER A 192 -25.70 -43.38 -12.44
C SER A 192 -24.86 -42.31 -13.12
N ILE A 193 -25.32 -41.07 -13.08
CA ILE A 193 -24.62 -39.91 -13.64
C ILE A 193 -24.93 -38.73 -12.72
N THR A 194 -23.87 -38.12 -12.20
CA THR A 194 -23.93 -36.85 -11.48
C THR A 194 -23.06 -35.84 -12.24
N VAL A 195 -23.54 -34.61 -12.39
CA VAL A 195 -22.89 -33.50 -13.10
C VAL A 195 -22.87 -32.28 -12.19
#